data_AF-A0A9D1LFT0-F1
#
_entry.id   AF-A0A9D1LFT0-F1
#
_cell.length_a   1.000
_cell.length_b   1.000
_cell.length_c   1.000
_cell.angle_alpha   90.00
_cell.angle_beta   90.00
_cell.angle_gamma   90.00
#
_symmetry.space_group_name_H-M   'P 1'
#
loop_
_entity.id
_entity.type
_entity.pdbx_description
1 polymer ?
#
loop_
_entity_poly.entity_id
_entity_poly.type
_entity_poly.pdbx_seq_one_letter_code
_entity_poly.pdbx_strand_id
1 'polypeptide(L)'
;MTPENLIQENERRKEARACVYDPLKGRGCYGERVEVRLPASRGETVFVPRSMIADDAYRPRLSRLSFDLLRMKHDFEFWCAACVVVKDKTGYADIPLVLNRPQRRIFAALESRRVAGLPMRLILLKARQCGGSTVVQMYMAWIQLLLRDNWHSLICAHVKDAAATIKGMMAKLLANYPERYLPAGEKCLKLRSFEGSRDTFRIGHRNNTLTINSAENQATARGKDLAMAHLSEAAFWRTSAG
;
A
#
# COMPACT_ATOMS: atom_id res chain seq x y z
N MET A 1 -33.05 8.50 -13.87
CA MET A 1 -32.64 7.56 -12.80
C MET A 1 -33.59 7.78 -11.63
N THR A 2 -34.45 6.83 -11.31
CA THR A 2 -35.48 6.98 -10.26
C THR A 2 -34.90 6.71 -8.86
N PRO A 3 -35.52 7.22 -7.78
CA PRO A 3 -35.15 6.89 -6.40
C PRO A 3 -35.09 5.38 -6.12
N GLU A 4 -36.01 4.61 -6.71
CA GLU A 4 -36.05 3.15 -6.61
C GLU A 4 -34.82 2.49 -7.24
N ASN A 5 -34.37 2.96 -8.42
CA ASN A 5 -33.16 2.46 -9.05
C ASN A 5 -31.91 2.76 -8.21
N LEU A 6 -31.88 3.89 -7.49
CA LEU A 6 -30.78 4.23 -6.58
C LEU A 6 -30.76 3.33 -5.34
N ILE A 7 -31.93 3.04 -4.76
CA ILE A 7 -32.07 2.15 -3.60
C ILE A 7 -31.68 0.73 -3.99
N GLN A 8 -32.18 0.20 -5.10
CA GLN A 8 -31.82 -1.14 -5.60
C GLN A 8 -30.32 -1.26 -5.88
N GLU A 9 -29.70 -0.25 -6.52
CA GLU A 9 -28.25 -0.26 -6.75
C GLU A 9 -27.47 -0.14 -5.42
N ASN A 10 -27.99 0.56 -4.41
CA ASN A 10 -27.36 0.63 -3.09
C ASN A 10 -27.46 -0.71 -2.34
N GLU A 11 -28.61 -1.39 -2.39
CA GLU A 11 -28.77 -2.72 -1.79
C GLU A 11 -27.90 -3.75 -2.50
N ARG A 12 -27.85 -3.77 -3.84
CA ARG A 12 -26.91 -4.61 -4.60
C ARG A 12 -25.46 -4.34 -4.19
N ARG A 13 -25.09 -3.07 -3.93
CA ARG A 13 -23.75 -2.71 -3.44
C ARG A 13 -23.50 -3.17 -2.01
N LYS A 14 -24.51 -3.17 -1.13
CA LYS A 14 -24.42 -3.69 0.24
C LYS A 14 -24.31 -5.21 0.25
N GLU A 15 -25.10 -5.91 -0.55
CA GLU A 15 -25.00 -7.37 -0.73
C GLU A 15 -23.63 -7.76 -1.30
N ALA A 16 -23.13 -7.03 -2.30
CA ALA A 16 -21.77 -7.23 -2.81
C ALA A 16 -20.66 -6.89 -1.79
N ARG A 17 -20.96 -6.19 -0.68
CA ARG A 17 -20.04 -6.00 0.46
C ARG A 17 -20.04 -7.20 1.42
N ALA A 18 -21.03 -8.09 1.35
CA ALA A 18 -21.09 -9.33 2.14
C ALA A 18 -20.08 -10.39 1.69
N CYS A 19 -19.27 -10.12 0.66
CA CYS A 19 -18.15 -10.97 0.26
C CYS A 19 -17.18 -11.15 1.44
N VAL A 20 -16.98 -12.41 1.86
CA VAL A 20 -16.00 -12.80 2.88
C VAL A 20 -14.62 -12.28 2.47
N TYR A 21 -14.11 -11.30 3.20
CA TYR A 21 -12.80 -10.71 2.99
C TYR A 21 -12.05 -10.65 4.32
N ASP A 22 -11.08 -11.53 4.46
CA ASP A 22 -10.22 -11.64 5.63
C ASP A 22 -8.76 -11.75 5.17
N PRO A 23 -8.00 -10.64 5.16
CA PRO A 23 -6.60 -10.65 4.75
C PRO A 23 -5.69 -11.42 5.71
N LEU A 24 -6.05 -11.58 6.99
CA LEU A 24 -5.25 -12.35 7.93
C LEU A 24 -5.34 -13.85 7.64
N LYS A 25 -6.53 -14.34 7.26
CA LYS A 25 -6.73 -15.74 6.81
C LYS A 25 -6.54 -15.93 5.30
N GLY A 26 -6.43 -14.84 4.53
CA GLY A 26 -6.29 -14.85 3.07
C GLY A 26 -7.58 -15.13 2.28
N ARG A 27 -8.74 -15.07 2.93
CA ARG A 27 -10.04 -15.36 2.31
C ARG A 27 -10.54 -14.16 1.51
N GLY A 28 -11.00 -14.40 0.29
CA GLY A 28 -11.47 -13.36 -0.63
C GLY A 28 -10.39 -12.36 -1.07
N CYS A 29 -9.12 -12.66 -0.82
CA CYS A 29 -7.99 -11.81 -1.22
C CYS A 29 -7.66 -12.01 -2.71
N TYR A 30 -6.97 -11.05 -3.31
CA TYR A 30 -6.70 -11.00 -4.75
C TYR A 30 -5.80 -12.14 -5.22
N GLY A 31 -6.02 -12.62 -6.45
CA GLY A 31 -5.18 -13.61 -7.10
C GLY A 31 -5.43 -15.05 -6.64
N GLU A 32 -4.69 -15.98 -7.23
CA GLU A 32 -4.81 -17.39 -6.90
C GLU A 32 -4.23 -17.70 -5.51
N ARG A 33 -5.00 -18.42 -4.70
CA ARG A 33 -4.67 -18.74 -3.31
C ARG A 33 -4.57 -20.25 -3.09
N VAL A 34 -3.57 -20.66 -2.32
CA VAL A 34 -3.32 -22.05 -1.93
C VAL A 34 -3.53 -22.18 -0.43
N GLU A 35 -4.32 -23.16 -0.02
CA GLU A 35 -4.51 -23.47 1.40
C GLU A 35 -3.26 -24.15 1.96
N VAL A 36 -2.74 -23.64 3.07
CA VAL A 36 -1.59 -24.18 3.77
C VAL A 36 -1.81 -24.19 5.28
N ARG A 37 -1.14 -25.10 5.97
CA ARG A 37 -1.15 -25.13 7.44
C ARG A 37 -0.38 -23.93 7.99
N LEU A 38 -1.00 -23.22 8.93
CA LEU A 38 -0.37 -22.11 9.63
C LEU A 38 0.64 -22.64 10.65
N PRO A 39 1.92 -22.29 10.58
CA PRO A 39 2.91 -22.77 11.53
C PRO A 39 2.63 -22.35 12.97
N ALA A 40 3.01 -23.21 13.92
CA ALA A 40 2.77 -23.04 15.36
C ALA A 40 1.28 -22.84 15.74
N SER A 41 0.34 -23.32 14.91
CA SER A 41 -1.09 -23.34 15.21
C SER A 41 -1.59 -24.76 15.53
N ARG A 42 -2.74 -24.87 16.20
CA ARG A 42 -3.45 -26.13 16.48
C ARG A 42 -4.17 -26.68 15.23
N GLY A 43 -3.43 -26.81 14.13
CA GLY A 43 -3.97 -27.34 12.86
C GLY A 43 -4.75 -26.33 12.04
N GLU A 44 -4.65 -25.03 12.32
CA GLU A 44 -5.31 -24.00 11.53
C GLU A 44 -4.70 -23.91 10.13
N THR A 45 -5.54 -23.59 9.15
CA THR A 45 -5.14 -23.32 7.77
C THR A 45 -5.39 -21.86 7.40
N VAL A 46 -4.60 -21.38 6.44
CA VAL A 46 -4.71 -20.06 5.83
C VAL A 46 -4.51 -20.17 4.32
N PHE A 47 -5.01 -19.18 3.59
CA PHE A 47 -4.87 -19.09 2.14
C PHE A 47 -3.75 -18.11 1.79
N VAL A 48 -2.69 -18.58 1.14
CA VAL A 48 -1.55 -17.73 0.74
C VAL A 48 -1.45 -17.62 -0.78
N PRO A 49 -0.84 -16.55 -1.33
CA PRO A 49 -0.64 -16.46 -2.78
C PRO A 49 0.15 -17.65 -3.32
N ARG A 50 -0.20 -18.16 -4.50
CA ARG A 50 0.59 -19.22 -5.17
C ARG A 50 2.07 -18.83 -5.33
N SER A 51 2.34 -17.54 -5.56
CA SER A 51 3.72 -17.03 -5.67
C SER A 51 4.55 -17.23 -4.42
N MET A 52 3.93 -17.26 -3.23
CA MET A 52 4.62 -17.58 -1.98
C MET A 52 5.09 -19.03 -1.96
N ILE A 53 4.25 -19.96 -2.44
CA ILE A 53 4.57 -21.39 -2.49
C ILE A 53 5.69 -21.69 -3.49
N ALA A 54 5.74 -20.92 -4.58
CA ALA A 54 6.77 -21.00 -5.60
C ALA A 54 8.09 -20.30 -5.23
N ASP A 55 8.15 -19.57 -4.10
CA ASP A 55 9.38 -18.91 -3.66
C ASP A 55 10.34 -19.94 -3.03
N ASP A 56 11.61 -19.90 -3.43
CA ASP A 56 12.65 -20.82 -2.94
C ASP A 56 12.86 -20.79 -1.43
N ALA A 57 12.41 -19.74 -0.74
CA ALA A 57 12.44 -19.66 0.72
C ALA A 57 11.30 -20.43 1.40
N TYR A 58 10.27 -20.85 0.67
CA TYR A 58 9.12 -21.55 1.26
C TYR A 58 9.49 -22.98 1.68
N ARG A 59 9.21 -23.32 2.94
CA ARG A 59 9.39 -24.67 3.48
C ARG A 59 8.17 -25.05 4.33
N PRO A 60 7.73 -26.32 4.34
CA PRO A 60 6.57 -26.74 5.14
C PRO A 60 6.71 -26.51 6.65
N ARG A 61 7.94 -26.41 7.17
CA ARG A 61 8.25 -26.27 8.61
C ARG A 61 8.85 -24.90 8.97
N LEU A 62 8.46 -23.82 8.27
CA LEU A 62 8.86 -22.47 8.66
C LEU A 62 8.40 -22.13 10.09
N SER A 63 9.20 -21.32 10.80
CA SER A 63 8.71 -20.67 12.02
C SER A 63 7.55 -19.73 11.69
N ARG A 64 6.72 -19.38 12.70
CA ARG A 64 5.62 -18.45 12.47
C ARG A 64 6.10 -17.09 11.94
N LEU A 65 7.21 -16.58 12.48
CA LEU A 65 7.79 -15.31 12.03
C LEU A 65 8.29 -15.39 10.59
N SER A 66 9.06 -16.42 10.25
CA SER A 66 9.59 -16.60 8.88
C SER A 66 8.47 -16.79 7.86
N PHE A 67 7.39 -17.49 8.23
CA PHE A 67 6.20 -17.64 7.41
C PHE A 67 5.51 -16.29 7.16
N ASP A 68 5.28 -15.49 8.21
CA ASP A 68 4.65 -14.18 8.08
C ASP A 68 5.50 -13.23 7.22
N LEU A 69 6.82 -13.17 7.45
CA LEU A 69 7.73 -12.32 6.67
C LEU A 69 7.75 -12.71 5.19
N LEU A 70 7.80 -14.02 4.89
CA LEU A 70 7.72 -14.51 3.53
C LEU A 70 6.36 -14.18 2.90
N ARG A 71 5.26 -14.39 3.64
CA ARG A 71 3.93 -14.03 3.17
C ARG A 71 3.82 -12.54 2.87
N MET A 72 4.36 -11.66 3.71
CA MET A 72 4.34 -10.21 3.47
C MET A 72 5.04 -9.82 2.17
N LYS A 73 6.09 -10.53 1.74
CA LYS A 73 6.76 -10.29 0.45
C LYS A 73 5.85 -10.60 -0.75
N HIS A 74 4.85 -11.46 -0.58
CA HIS A 74 3.97 -11.93 -1.66
C HIS A 74 2.53 -11.46 -1.54
N ASP A 75 2.09 -11.03 -0.36
CA ASP A 75 0.70 -10.79 -0.01
C ASP A 75 0.53 -9.39 0.59
N PHE A 76 0.31 -8.42 -0.30
CA PHE A 76 0.11 -7.01 0.08
C PHE A 76 -1.07 -6.81 1.04
N GLU A 77 -2.17 -7.54 0.83
CA GLU A 77 -3.37 -7.44 1.67
C GLU A 77 -3.09 -7.91 3.10
N PHE A 78 -2.36 -9.02 3.25
CA PHE A 78 -1.88 -9.49 4.55
C PHE A 78 -0.92 -8.49 5.20
N TRP A 79 0.07 -7.98 4.46
CA TRP A 79 1.00 -6.98 4.97
C TRP A 79 0.27 -5.71 5.45
N CYS A 80 -0.74 -5.24 4.70
CA CYS A 80 -1.57 -4.12 5.13
C CYS A 80 -2.27 -4.40 6.46
N ALA A 81 -2.94 -5.55 6.58
CA ALA A 81 -3.68 -5.90 7.79
C ALA A 81 -2.77 -6.20 8.99
N ALA A 82 -1.53 -6.64 8.76
CA ALA A 82 -0.58 -7.00 9.81
C ALA A 82 0.30 -5.84 10.27
N CYS A 83 0.64 -4.90 9.39
CA CYS A 83 1.68 -3.89 9.63
C CYS A 83 1.23 -2.44 9.46
N VAL A 84 0.10 -2.18 8.81
CA VAL A 84 -0.30 -0.81 8.49
C VAL A 84 -1.45 -0.36 9.41
N VAL A 85 -1.24 0.77 10.08
CA VAL A 85 -2.25 1.41 10.93
C VAL A 85 -2.79 2.66 10.25
N VAL A 86 -4.12 2.79 10.23
CA VAL A 86 -4.85 3.95 9.70
C VAL A 86 -5.83 4.47 10.73
N LYS A 87 -6.15 5.76 10.64
CA LYS A 87 -7.19 6.36 11.47
C LYS A 87 -8.57 5.94 10.96
N ASP A 88 -9.41 5.40 11.84
CA ASP A 88 -10.81 5.18 11.54
C ASP A 88 -11.53 6.52 11.38
N LYS A 89 -12.38 6.62 10.35
CA LYS A 89 -13.09 7.85 10.02
C LYS A 89 -14.26 8.12 10.95
N THR A 90 -14.81 7.08 11.57
CA THR A 90 -16.00 7.16 12.41
C THR A 90 -15.66 7.09 13.90
N GLY A 91 -14.83 6.13 14.29
CA GLY A 91 -14.42 5.92 15.68
C GLY A 91 -13.17 6.69 16.08
N TYR A 92 -12.50 7.36 15.14
CA TYR A 92 -11.29 8.18 15.36
C TYR A 92 -10.10 7.44 15.99
N ALA A 93 -10.20 6.13 16.17
CA ALA A 93 -9.18 5.25 16.70
C ALA A 93 -8.22 4.80 15.59
N ASP A 94 -7.05 4.34 16.01
CA ASP A 94 -6.09 3.71 15.12
C ASP A 94 -6.43 2.22 14.94
N ILE A 95 -6.63 1.83 13.69
CA ILE A 95 -7.08 0.48 13.30
C ILE A 95 -6.17 -0.12 12.22
N PRO A 96 -6.07 -1.45 12.12
CA PRO A 96 -5.38 -2.08 11.00
C PRO A 96 -6.01 -1.73 9.64
N LEU A 97 -5.17 -1.56 8.62
CA LEU A 97 -5.64 -1.33 7.26
C LEU A 97 -6.17 -2.63 6.65
N VAL A 98 -7.48 -2.83 6.75
CA VAL A 98 -8.22 -3.82 5.94
C VAL A 98 -8.80 -3.09 4.73
N LEU A 99 -8.33 -3.44 3.52
CA LEU A 99 -8.71 -2.73 2.30
C LEU A 99 -10.23 -2.77 2.08
N ASN A 100 -10.83 -1.58 1.93
CA ASN A 100 -12.21 -1.49 1.49
C ASN A 100 -12.35 -1.89 0.01
N ARG A 101 -13.59 -2.09 -0.45
CA ARG A 101 -13.85 -2.53 -1.83
C ARG A 101 -13.24 -1.62 -2.92
N PRO A 102 -13.39 -0.27 -2.87
CA PRO A 102 -12.67 0.62 -3.79
C PRO A 102 -11.14 0.41 -3.78
N GLN A 103 -10.54 0.28 -2.60
CA GLN A 103 -9.10 0.06 -2.47
C GLN A 103 -8.67 -1.29 -3.07
N ARG A 104 -9.46 -2.36 -2.86
CA ARG A 104 -9.22 -3.67 -3.46
C ARG A 104 -9.23 -3.63 -4.98
N ARG A 105 -10.13 -2.84 -5.59
CA ARG A 105 -10.15 -2.64 -7.06
C ARG A 105 -8.90 -1.93 -7.57
N ILE A 106 -8.45 -0.89 -6.86
CA ILE A 106 -7.23 -0.15 -7.20
C ILE A 106 -6.01 -1.06 -7.07
N PHE A 107 -5.91 -1.80 -5.96
CA PHE A 107 -4.84 -2.76 -5.73
C PHE A 107 -4.79 -3.84 -6.83
N ALA A 108 -5.92 -4.48 -7.15
CA ALA A 108 -5.99 -5.49 -8.21
C ALA A 108 -5.51 -4.95 -9.58
N ALA A 109 -5.87 -3.71 -9.92
CA ALA A 109 -5.44 -3.07 -11.16
C ALA A 109 -3.92 -2.81 -11.20
N LEU A 110 -3.31 -2.42 -10.07
CA LEU A 110 -1.85 -2.23 -9.97
C LEU A 110 -1.12 -3.58 -9.98
N GLU A 111 -1.60 -4.52 -9.18
CA GLU A 111 -0.95 -5.81 -8.95
C GLU A 111 -0.97 -6.71 -10.18
N SER A 112 -2.07 -6.72 -10.94
CA SER A 112 -2.13 -7.43 -12.23
C SER A 112 -1.04 -6.97 -13.21
N ARG A 113 -0.79 -5.65 -13.28
CA ARG A 113 0.27 -5.09 -14.14
C ARG A 113 1.65 -5.42 -13.60
N ARG A 114 1.87 -5.31 -12.28
CA ARG A 114 3.15 -5.66 -11.63
C ARG A 114 3.55 -7.11 -11.89
N VAL A 115 2.62 -8.04 -11.66
CA VAL A 115 2.86 -9.48 -11.83
C VAL A 115 3.08 -9.84 -13.31
N ALA A 116 2.42 -9.13 -14.24
CA ALA A 116 2.65 -9.27 -15.67
C ALA A 116 3.96 -8.61 -16.18
N GLY A 117 4.76 -8.00 -15.30
CA GLY A 117 5.98 -7.27 -15.69
C GLY A 117 5.71 -6.02 -16.53
N LEU A 118 4.46 -5.53 -16.55
CA LEU A 118 4.06 -4.36 -17.32
C LEU A 118 4.23 -3.09 -16.50
N PRO A 119 4.54 -1.94 -17.14
CA PRO A 119 4.51 -0.65 -16.46
C PRO A 119 3.15 -0.39 -15.80
N MET A 120 3.17 -0.07 -14.51
CA MET A 120 1.98 0.25 -13.74
C MET A 120 1.57 1.71 -13.98
N ARG A 121 0.59 1.94 -14.86
CA ARG A 121 0.01 3.27 -15.13
C ARG A 121 -1.47 3.27 -14.74
N LEU A 122 -1.84 4.10 -13.77
CA LEU A 122 -3.21 4.21 -13.27
C LEU A 122 -3.65 5.67 -13.26
N ILE A 123 -4.68 6.00 -14.04
CA ILE A 123 -5.40 7.26 -13.95
C ILE A 123 -6.69 6.98 -13.17
N LEU A 124 -6.79 7.58 -11.98
CA LEU A 124 -7.88 7.31 -11.04
C LEU A 124 -8.84 8.51 -10.96
N LEU A 125 -9.98 8.41 -11.64
CA LEU A 125 -11.15 9.24 -11.33
C LEU A 125 -11.91 8.62 -10.16
N LYS A 126 -12.07 9.37 -9.07
CA LYS A 126 -12.67 8.85 -7.83
C LYS A 126 -13.61 9.84 -7.15
N ALA A 127 -14.60 9.30 -6.45
CA ALA A 127 -15.39 10.06 -5.49
C ALA A 127 -14.53 10.48 -4.28
N ARG A 128 -15.00 11.51 -3.53
CA ARG A 128 -14.33 11.96 -2.31
C ARG A 128 -14.24 10.83 -1.28
N GLN A 129 -13.14 10.85 -0.51
CA GLN A 129 -12.94 10.00 0.68
C GLN A 129 -13.05 8.47 0.46
N CYS A 130 -12.79 7.94 -0.75
CA CYS A 130 -12.78 6.47 -0.95
C CYS A 130 -11.50 5.76 -0.47
N GLY A 131 -10.48 6.50 -0.01
CA GLY A 131 -9.21 5.93 0.47
C GLY A 131 -8.22 5.54 -0.62
N GLY A 132 -8.35 6.11 -1.82
CA GLY A 132 -7.44 5.84 -2.95
C GLY A 132 -5.98 6.21 -2.67
N SER A 133 -5.74 7.38 -2.08
CA SER A 133 -4.36 7.81 -1.75
C SER A 133 -3.71 6.88 -0.72
N THR A 134 -4.47 6.37 0.24
CA THR A 134 -4.00 5.40 1.23
C THR A 134 -3.50 4.13 0.55
N VAL A 135 -4.31 3.48 -0.29
CA VAL A 135 -3.88 2.21 -0.91
C VAL A 135 -2.71 2.40 -1.87
N VAL A 136 -2.69 3.49 -2.65
CA VAL A 136 -1.55 3.78 -3.56
C VAL A 136 -0.26 4.00 -2.76
N GLN A 137 -0.32 4.79 -1.68
CA GLN A 137 0.85 5.02 -0.84
C GLN A 137 1.34 3.77 -0.13
N MET A 138 0.43 2.96 0.41
CA MET A 138 0.80 1.72 1.07
C MET A 138 1.38 0.72 0.07
N TYR A 139 0.89 0.69 -1.16
CA TYR A 139 1.43 -0.16 -2.22
C TYR A 139 2.85 0.26 -2.63
N MET A 140 3.10 1.57 -2.77
CA MET A 140 4.45 2.10 -3.00
C MET A 140 5.37 1.79 -1.81
N ALA A 141 4.88 1.96 -0.57
CA ALA A 141 5.61 1.64 0.65
C ALA A 141 5.98 0.15 0.71
N TRP A 142 5.05 -0.74 0.39
CA TRP A 142 5.28 -2.18 0.36
C TRP A 142 6.43 -2.54 -0.59
N ILE A 143 6.43 -1.98 -1.81
CA ILE A 143 7.51 -2.17 -2.77
C ILE A 143 8.84 -1.66 -2.20
N GLN A 144 8.86 -0.46 -1.63
CA GLN A 144 10.07 0.18 -1.08
C GLN A 144 10.55 -0.44 0.25
N LEU A 145 9.69 -1.11 1.02
CA LEU A 145 10.10 -1.69 2.30
C LEU A 145 10.52 -3.15 2.15
N LEU A 146 9.87 -3.90 1.24
CA LEU A 146 10.02 -5.35 1.17
C LEU A 146 10.61 -5.85 -0.15
N LEU A 147 10.31 -5.21 -1.28
CA LEU A 147 10.54 -5.83 -2.60
C LEU A 147 11.75 -5.29 -3.33
N ARG A 148 11.98 -3.98 -3.28
CA ARG A 148 13.01 -3.29 -4.06
C ARG A 148 13.90 -2.44 -3.17
N ASP A 149 15.14 -2.30 -3.58
CA ASP A 149 16.09 -1.33 -3.05
C ASP A 149 16.48 -0.36 -4.17
N ASN A 150 16.96 0.83 -3.81
CA ASN A 150 17.27 1.91 -4.74
C ASN A 150 16.12 2.26 -5.72
N TRP A 151 14.89 2.19 -5.22
CA TRP A 151 13.63 2.35 -5.93
C TRP A 151 12.91 3.61 -5.43
N HIS A 152 13.32 4.76 -5.94
CA HIS A 152 12.89 6.05 -5.43
C HIS A 152 11.47 6.43 -5.87
N SER A 153 10.77 7.20 -5.04
CA SER A 153 9.38 7.61 -5.27
C SER A 153 9.16 9.12 -5.17
N LEU A 154 8.16 9.60 -5.90
CA LEU A 154 7.69 10.98 -5.89
C LEU A 154 6.24 11.05 -5.40
N ILE A 155 5.95 12.04 -4.54
CA ILE A 155 4.60 12.51 -4.26
C ILE A 155 4.50 13.94 -4.76
N CYS A 156 3.70 14.14 -5.80
CA CYS A 156 3.37 15.46 -6.31
C CYS A 156 1.89 15.73 -6.05
N ALA A 157 1.55 16.89 -5.51
CA ALA A 157 0.17 17.35 -5.37
C ALA A 157 0.02 18.77 -5.93
N HIS A 158 -1.20 19.31 -5.95
CA HIS A 158 -1.43 20.68 -6.43
C HIS A 158 -0.62 21.70 -5.62
N VAL A 159 -0.62 21.58 -4.28
CA VAL A 159 0.21 22.37 -3.34
C VAL A 159 1.06 21.48 -2.44
N LYS A 160 2.12 22.06 -1.83
CA LYS A 160 3.10 21.33 -1.02
C LYS A 160 2.49 20.70 0.23
N ASP A 161 1.52 21.34 0.87
CA ASP A 161 0.86 20.82 2.08
C ASP A 161 0.02 19.56 1.80
N ALA A 162 -0.59 19.48 0.62
CA ALA A 162 -1.30 18.28 0.19
C ALA A 162 -0.32 17.11 -0.01
N ALA A 163 0.84 17.35 -0.61
CA ALA A 163 1.90 16.34 -0.72
C ALA A 163 2.45 15.94 0.66
N ALA A 164 2.64 16.90 1.57
CA ALA A 164 3.07 16.66 2.94
C ALA A 164 2.07 15.81 3.73
N THR A 165 0.76 16.02 3.52
CA THR A 165 -0.30 15.20 4.13
C THR A 165 -0.20 13.73 3.69
N ILE A 166 0.03 13.49 2.39
CA ILE A 166 0.22 12.14 1.86
C ILE A 166 1.53 11.52 2.40
N LYS A 167 2.62 12.29 2.49
CA LYS A 167 3.87 11.87 3.16
C LYS A 167 3.62 11.48 4.62
N GLY A 168 2.72 12.18 5.31
CA GLY A 168 2.32 11.88 6.69
C GLY A 168 1.79 10.45 6.85
N MET A 169 1.12 9.89 5.83
CA MET A 169 0.67 8.49 5.84
C MET A 169 1.85 7.51 5.88
N MET A 170 2.91 7.79 5.12
CA MET A 170 4.16 7.01 5.17
C MET A 170 4.82 7.14 6.53
N ALA A 171 4.94 8.37 7.07
CA ALA A 171 5.52 8.58 8.39
C ALA A 171 4.77 7.80 9.48
N LYS A 172 3.43 7.80 9.44
CA LYS A 172 2.58 7.04 10.37
C LYS A 172 2.80 5.53 10.26
N LEU A 173 2.88 5.00 9.04
CA LEU A 173 3.21 3.59 8.81
C LEU A 173 4.52 3.21 9.49
N LEU A 174 5.60 3.96 9.22
CA LEU A 174 6.92 3.61 9.74
C LEU A 174 6.98 3.70 11.27
N ALA A 175 6.34 4.72 11.86
CA ALA A 175 6.31 4.91 13.31
C ALA A 175 5.53 3.80 14.05
N ASN A 176 4.53 3.19 13.39
CA ASN A 176 3.70 2.12 13.97
C ASN A 176 4.05 0.73 13.43
N TYR A 177 5.18 0.58 12.72
CA TYR A 177 5.56 -0.69 12.14
C TYR A 177 5.82 -1.72 13.26
N PRO A 178 5.21 -2.92 13.24
CA PRO A 178 5.31 -3.84 14.37
C PRO A 178 6.75 -4.28 14.65
N GLU A 179 7.17 -4.20 15.91
CA GLU A 179 8.52 -4.53 16.36
C GLU A 179 8.95 -5.94 15.91
N ARG A 180 8.05 -6.92 16.04
CA ARG A 180 8.29 -8.32 15.64
C ARG A 180 8.62 -8.51 14.15
N TYR A 181 8.28 -7.53 13.30
CA TYR A 181 8.54 -7.57 11.86
C TYR A 181 9.58 -6.56 11.41
N LEU A 182 10.26 -5.89 12.35
CA LEU A 182 11.37 -5.01 12.01
C LEU A 182 12.50 -5.82 11.34
N PRO A 183 13.18 -5.23 10.35
CA PRO A 183 14.41 -5.80 9.80
C PRO A 183 15.45 -6.03 10.90
N ALA A 184 16.29 -7.05 10.73
CA ALA A 184 17.35 -7.34 11.68
C ALA A 184 18.24 -6.12 11.91
N GLY A 185 18.50 -5.79 13.18
CA GLY A 185 19.32 -4.64 13.59
C GLY A 185 18.58 -3.31 13.67
N GLU A 186 17.34 -3.23 13.19
CA GLU A 186 16.53 -2.00 13.29
C GLU A 186 15.71 -1.98 14.59
N LYS A 187 15.75 -0.85 15.29
CA LYS A 187 14.91 -0.60 16.48
C LYS A 187 13.58 0.08 16.12
N CYS A 188 13.56 0.83 15.03
CA CYS A 188 12.35 1.47 14.49
C CYS A 188 12.56 1.91 13.05
N LEU A 189 11.47 2.06 12.30
CA LEU A 189 11.50 2.67 10.97
C LEU A 189 11.11 4.14 11.07
N LYS A 190 11.76 5.00 10.26
CA LYS A 190 11.41 6.43 10.18
C LYS A 190 11.80 7.03 8.83
N LEU A 191 11.17 8.14 8.49
CA LEU A 191 11.64 9.02 7.43
C LEU A 191 12.78 9.89 7.98
N ARG A 192 13.91 9.91 7.29
CA ARG A 192 15.06 10.77 7.63
C ARG A 192 15.34 11.72 6.47
N SER A 193 15.68 12.98 6.74
CA SER A 193 16.14 13.88 5.67
C SER A 193 17.32 13.24 4.93
N PHE A 194 17.30 13.30 3.60
CA PHE A 194 18.36 12.77 2.75
C PHE A 194 19.25 13.91 2.28
N GLU A 195 20.54 13.86 2.61
CA GLU A 195 21.56 14.85 2.17
C GLU A 195 21.17 16.31 2.49
N GLY A 196 20.56 16.53 3.66
CA GLY A 196 20.11 17.87 4.08
C GLY A 196 18.88 18.40 3.33
N SER A 197 18.30 17.61 2.42
CA SER A 197 17.10 17.98 1.68
C SER A 197 15.89 18.13 2.61
N ARG A 198 15.12 19.20 2.39
CA ARG A 198 13.82 19.40 3.05
C ARG A 198 12.69 18.59 2.41
N ASP A 199 12.92 18.10 1.20
CA ASP A 199 11.87 17.53 0.34
C ASP A 199 12.14 16.06 -0.01
N THR A 200 13.37 15.58 0.16
CA THR A 200 13.75 14.18 -0.06
C THR A 200 14.07 13.51 1.26
N PHE A 201 13.50 12.32 1.45
CA PHE A 201 13.60 11.56 2.67
C PHE A 201 14.05 10.13 2.39
N ARG A 202 15.01 9.62 3.15
CA ARG A 202 15.35 8.20 3.21
C ARG A 202 14.26 7.44 3.95
N ILE A 203 13.83 6.30 3.41
CA ILE A 203 12.72 5.50 3.94
C ILE A 203 13.25 4.26 4.68
N GLY A 204 13.02 4.21 5.99
CA GLY A 204 13.31 3.01 6.78
C GLY A 204 14.80 2.64 6.72
N HIS A 205 15.06 1.37 6.39
CA HIS A 205 16.39 0.74 6.43
C HIS A 205 17.05 0.53 5.06
N ARG A 206 16.30 0.75 3.97
CA ARG A 206 16.76 0.53 2.59
C ARG A 206 17.25 1.82 1.94
N ASN A 207 17.96 1.73 0.83
CA ASN A 207 18.40 2.86 0.01
C ASN A 207 17.28 3.51 -0.82
N ASN A 208 16.04 3.39 -0.37
CA ASN A 208 14.89 4.00 -1.01
C ASN A 208 14.66 5.43 -0.52
N THR A 209 14.29 6.32 -1.43
CA THR A 209 13.95 7.70 -1.09
C THR A 209 12.51 8.02 -1.49
N LEU A 210 11.93 8.94 -0.75
CA LEU A 210 10.64 9.56 -1.02
C LEU A 210 10.87 11.06 -1.19
N THR A 211 10.56 11.60 -2.36
CA THR A 211 10.57 13.03 -2.62
C THR A 211 9.14 13.57 -2.61
N ILE A 212 8.93 14.74 -2.00
CA ILE A 212 7.67 15.49 -2.12
C ILE A 212 7.87 16.75 -2.95
N ASN A 213 6.89 17.11 -3.76
CA ASN A 213 6.85 18.38 -4.49
C ASN A 213 5.42 18.85 -4.75
N SER A 214 5.28 20.04 -5.32
CA SER A 214 4.00 20.56 -5.82
C SER A 214 4.05 20.75 -7.33
N ALA A 215 2.88 20.77 -7.96
CA ALA A 215 2.74 21.11 -9.37
C ALA A 215 3.12 22.58 -9.64
N GLU A 216 2.95 23.46 -8.65
CA GLU A 216 3.34 24.86 -8.69
C GLU A 216 4.87 25.07 -8.67
N ASN A 217 5.62 24.14 -8.06
CA ASN A 217 7.08 24.20 -8.04
C ASN A 217 7.68 22.81 -8.31
N GLN A 218 8.07 22.60 -9.56
CA GLN A 218 8.53 21.31 -10.08
C GLN A 218 10.05 21.15 -10.04
N ALA A 219 10.80 22.15 -9.58
CA ALA A 219 12.27 22.14 -9.61
C ALA A 219 12.84 20.91 -8.92
N THR A 220 12.26 20.51 -7.79
CA THR A 220 12.70 19.36 -6.98
C THR A 220 12.47 18.01 -7.66
N ALA A 221 11.59 17.90 -8.66
CA ALA A 221 11.33 16.65 -9.35
C ALA A 221 12.27 16.41 -10.54
N ARG A 222 12.89 17.47 -11.09
CA ARG A 222 13.76 17.37 -12.28
C ARG A 222 15.11 16.72 -11.92
N GLY A 223 15.61 15.86 -12.80
CA GLY A 223 16.91 15.21 -12.64
C GLY A 223 16.97 14.10 -11.60
N LYS A 224 15.83 13.71 -11.00
CA LYS A 224 15.76 12.56 -10.08
C LYS A 224 15.52 11.26 -10.85
N ASP A 225 16.23 10.22 -10.45
CA ASP A 225 15.92 8.85 -10.84
C ASP A 225 14.67 8.39 -10.07
N LEU A 226 13.52 8.36 -10.73
CA LEU A 226 12.23 8.05 -10.11
C LEU A 226 11.65 6.78 -10.71
N ALA A 227 11.43 5.78 -9.86
CA ALA A 227 10.82 4.52 -10.27
C ALA A 227 9.30 4.51 -10.05
N MET A 228 8.78 5.39 -9.20
CA MET A 228 7.33 5.50 -8.92
C MET A 228 6.92 6.96 -8.68
N ALA A 229 5.69 7.30 -9.08
CA ALA A 229 5.13 8.60 -8.81
C ALA A 229 3.65 8.52 -8.44
N HIS A 230 3.26 9.22 -7.38
CA HIS A 230 1.87 9.49 -7.03
C HIS A 230 1.59 10.96 -7.30
N LEU A 231 0.80 11.19 -8.36
CA LEU A 231 0.36 12.51 -8.77
C LEU A 231 -1.07 12.73 -8.23
N SER A 232 -1.18 13.39 -7.08
CA SER A 232 -2.45 13.63 -6.42
C SER A 232 -3.11 14.88 -7.00
N GLU A 233 -4.43 14.81 -7.17
CA GLU A 233 -5.26 15.97 -7.52
C GLU A 233 -4.83 16.66 -8.82
N ALA A 234 -4.34 15.86 -9.79
CA ALA A 234 -3.86 16.31 -11.10
C ALA A 234 -4.85 17.19 -11.88
N ALA A 235 -6.16 17.00 -11.66
CA ALA A 235 -7.20 17.83 -12.28
C ALA A 235 -7.15 19.32 -11.87
N PHE A 236 -6.49 19.65 -10.76
CA PHE A 236 -6.33 21.02 -10.26
C PHE A 236 -4.97 21.62 -10.59
N TRP A 237 -4.13 20.91 -11.35
CA TRP A 237 -2.82 21.42 -11.71
C TRP A 237 -2.99 22.47 -12.81
N ARG A 238 -2.33 23.62 -12.61
CA ARG A 238 -2.34 24.67 -13.64
C ARG A 238 -1.65 24.15 -14.89
N THR A 239 -2.22 24.44 -16.04
CA THR A 239 -1.54 24.25 -17.31
C THR A 239 -0.33 25.18 -17.33
N SER A 240 0.87 24.62 -17.49
CA SER A 240 2.03 25.44 -17.86
C SER A 240 1.68 26.16 -19.16
N ALA A 241 1.92 27.47 -19.27
CA ALA A 241 1.96 28.07 -20.60
C ALA A 241 2.99 27.28 -21.41
N GLY A 242 2.55 26.72 -22.54
CA GLY A 242 3.39 25.93 -23.43
C GLY A 242 4.54 26.76 -24.01
#